data_AF-M5X802-F1
#
_entry.id   AF-M5X802-F1
#
_cell.length_a   1.000
_cell.length_b   1.000
_cell.length_c   1.000
_cell.angle_alpha   90.00
_cell.angle_beta   90.00
_cell.angle_gamma   90.00
#
_symmetry.space_group_name_H-M   'P 1'
#
loop_
_entity.id
_entity.type
_entity.pdbx_description
1 polymer ?
#
loop_
_entity_poly.entity_id
_entity_poly.type
_entity_poly.pdbx_seq_one_letter_code
_entity_poly.pdbx_strand_id
1 'polypeptide(L)'
;METIRSTFPIFQTNPVFLTPKPLKPFKVSIKPPPPDFNFRSEISDHSKATIAKTHPELLDLAENGTLFFIDKSRFGPVPAWRTEFVEPEAIWLVGTTHISQDSALEVERVVRAVKPDNVVVELCRSRAGIMYANASMDGEAGQQLRSNMFSLTGTGFFGAVGRSINLGGQTALALRVLLAVFSSKISSDTNRPFGDEFRAARKVSEEVGAQIVLGDRPIEITLERAWNSLNWTEKLSLVASVVRGITSPSDMSQKNLKESSASDDGTFQLYEQLSSSYPSLLQPLIHERDTYLAWSLKRSKAVNKSKRVVGVIGKGHMNGVIYALLADLGDLRFRDLVGQRPSSQGTDASSNGKWVVKLVQDLVRDTVIGTLLWALYEQIKGGL
;
A
#
# COMPACT_ATOMS: atom_id res chain seq x y z
N MET A 1 56.54 53.43 14.89
CA MET A 1 57.43 52.41 15.49
C MET A 1 56.90 51.05 15.10
N GLU A 2 57.67 50.38 14.25
CA GLU A 2 57.81 48.93 14.10
C GLU A 2 56.57 48.04 13.93
N THR A 3 56.28 47.81 12.65
CA THR A 3 56.02 46.47 12.10
C THR A 3 57.08 45.44 12.52
N ILE A 4 56.66 44.23 12.92
CA ILE A 4 57.48 43.02 12.82
C ILE A 4 56.72 41.94 12.02
N ARG A 5 57.17 41.82 10.75
CA ARG A 5 57.33 40.66 9.83
C ARG A 5 56.50 39.39 10.10
N SER A 6 55.67 38.91 9.17
CA SER A 6 55.97 38.31 7.85
C SER A 6 56.77 37.00 7.90
N THR A 7 56.11 35.91 7.50
CA THR A 7 56.73 34.76 6.83
C THR A 7 55.76 34.17 5.78
N PHE A 8 55.91 34.60 4.53
CA PHE A 8 55.42 33.93 3.29
C PHE A 8 56.33 32.71 2.97
N PRO A 9 56.09 31.82 1.95
CA PRO A 9 55.17 31.87 0.78
C PRO A 9 54.34 30.55 0.61
N ILE A 10 53.42 30.31 -0.34
CA ILE A 10 53.59 30.15 -1.80
C ILE A 10 52.17 30.03 -2.42
N PHE A 11 51.96 30.74 -3.54
CA PHE A 11 50.80 30.65 -4.44
C PHE A 11 50.81 29.37 -5.30
N GLN A 12 49.62 29.02 -5.85
CA GLN A 12 49.28 28.14 -7.00
C GLN A 12 48.54 26.85 -6.58
N THR A 13 47.38 26.44 -7.12
CA THR A 13 46.55 26.79 -8.29
C THR A 13 45.09 26.32 -8.06
N ASN A 14 44.12 27.08 -8.57
CA ASN A 14 42.70 26.78 -8.95
C ASN A 14 42.19 25.30 -9.00
N PRO A 15 40.87 25.06 -9.15
CA PRO A 15 39.71 25.49 -8.37
C PRO A 15 38.71 24.33 -8.19
N VAL A 16 38.42 23.86 -6.98
CA VAL A 16 37.22 23.01 -6.80
C VAL A 16 36.54 23.40 -5.49
N PHE A 17 35.73 24.44 -5.56
CA PHE A 17 34.59 24.56 -4.65
C PHE A 17 33.65 23.40 -4.97
N LEU A 18 33.89 22.25 -4.33
CA LEU A 18 32.82 21.30 -4.04
C LEU A 18 31.90 22.04 -3.06
N THR A 19 31.01 22.87 -3.60
CA THR A 19 29.79 23.21 -2.89
C THR A 19 29.18 21.86 -2.48
N PRO A 20 28.96 21.58 -1.18
CA PRO A 20 28.18 20.42 -0.83
C PRO A 20 26.80 20.73 -1.40
N LYS A 21 26.46 20.12 -2.54
CA LYS A 21 25.07 20.12 -3.01
C LYS A 21 24.28 19.65 -1.81
N PRO A 22 23.34 20.44 -1.27
CA PRO A 22 22.43 19.90 -0.30
C PRO A 22 21.70 18.79 -1.04
N LEU A 23 21.97 17.54 -0.67
CA LEU A 23 21.12 16.41 -0.99
C LEU A 23 19.81 16.65 -0.25
N LYS A 24 19.00 17.59 -0.76
CA LYS A 24 17.58 17.59 -0.49
C LYS A 24 17.13 16.24 -1.03
N PRO A 25 16.57 15.33 -0.20
CA PRO A 25 15.87 14.19 -0.75
C PRO A 25 14.82 14.80 -1.68
N PHE A 26 14.86 14.45 -2.96
CA PHE A 26 13.79 14.76 -3.89
C PHE A 26 12.52 14.18 -3.25
N LYS A 27 11.76 15.03 -2.56
CA LYS A 27 10.43 14.72 -2.07
C LYS A 27 9.58 14.76 -3.33
N VAL A 28 9.65 13.71 -4.16
CA VAL A 28 8.90 13.70 -5.39
C VAL A 28 7.43 13.64 -4.99
N SER A 29 6.75 14.76 -5.20
CA SER A 29 5.34 14.90 -4.84
C SER A 29 4.53 14.23 -5.94
N ILE A 30 4.09 13.00 -5.69
CA ILE A 30 3.09 12.34 -6.53
C ILE A 30 1.84 13.20 -6.51
N LYS A 31 1.36 13.58 -7.68
CA LYS A 31 0.17 14.42 -7.80
C LYS A 31 -1.04 13.50 -7.66
N PRO A 32 -1.94 13.74 -6.69
CA PRO A 32 -3.21 13.04 -6.64
C PRO A 32 -4.03 13.34 -7.91
N PRO A 33 -5.05 12.52 -8.22
CA PRO A 33 -6.05 12.88 -9.21
C PRO A 33 -6.65 14.26 -8.88
N PRO A 34 -6.89 15.12 -9.88
CA PRO A 34 -7.65 16.35 -9.70
C PRO A 34 -9.01 16.07 -9.02
N PRO A 35 -9.54 16.98 -8.18
CA PRO A 35 -10.81 16.75 -7.47
C PRO A 35 -12.01 16.50 -8.40
N ASP A 36 -11.94 17.02 -9.62
CA ASP A 36 -12.93 16.89 -10.69
C ASP A 36 -12.72 15.65 -11.57
N PHE A 37 -11.60 14.93 -11.41
CA PHE A 37 -11.32 13.73 -12.19
C PHE A 37 -12.19 12.56 -11.72
N ASN A 38 -13.00 12.06 -12.64
CA ASN A 38 -13.78 10.84 -12.46
C ASN A 38 -13.48 9.86 -13.59
N PHE A 39 -12.84 8.74 -13.25
CA PHE A 39 -12.52 7.71 -14.23
C PHE A 39 -13.74 7.18 -15.00
N ARG A 40 -14.94 7.16 -14.38
CA ARG A 40 -16.16 6.67 -15.04
C ARG A 40 -16.54 7.58 -16.21
N SER A 41 -16.44 8.89 -16.08
CA SER A 41 -16.73 9.79 -17.22
C SER A 41 -15.63 9.75 -18.29
N GLU A 42 -14.37 9.55 -17.89
CA GLU A 42 -13.22 9.63 -18.80
C GLU A 42 -13.02 8.40 -19.70
N ILE A 43 -13.32 7.20 -19.19
CA ILE A 43 -13.04 5.95 -19.91
C ILE A 43 -14.24 5.05 -20.17
N SER A 44 -15.40 5.28 -19.52
CA SER A 44 -16.50 4.29 -19.58
C SER A 44 -17.05 4.11 -20.99
N ASP A 45 -17.25 5.16 -21.77
CA ASP A 45 -17.83 5.04 -23.12
C ASP A 45 -16.94 4.24 -24.08
N HIS A 46 -15.66 4.59 -24.13
CA HIS A 46 -14.66 3.88 -24.95
C HIS A 46 -14.47 2.43 -24.50
N SER A 47 -14.41 2.23 -23.19
CA SER A 47 -14.31 0.90 -22.57
C SER A 47 -15.51 0.04 -22.96
N LYS A 48 -16.74 0.53 -22.75
CA LYS A 48 -17.99 -0.16 -23.08
C LYS A 48 -18.08 -0.51 -24.56
N ALA A 49 -17.78 0.44 -25.44
CA ALA A 49 -17.82 0.20 -26.89
C ALA A 49 -16.83 -0.90 -27.32
N THR A 50 -15.64 -0.91 -26.73
CA THR A 50 -14.62 -1.91 -27.05
C THR A 50 -14.97 -3.28 -26.47
N ILE A 51 -15.51 -3.33 -25.25
CA ILE A 51 -15.94 -4.57 -24.60
C ILE A 51 -17.13 -5.17 -25.36
N ALA A 52 -18.14 -4.38 -25.72
CA ALA A 52 -19.27 -4.82 -26.53
C ALA A 52 -18.85 -5.46 -27.86
N LYS A 53 -17.77 -4.94 -28.46
CA LYS A 53 -17.23 -5.45 -29.73
C LYS A 53 -16.37 -6.72 -29.56
N THR A 54 -15.58 -6.80 -28.49
CA THR A 54 -14.54 -7.85 -28.35
C THR A 54 -14.96 -9.00 -27.43
N HIS A 55 -15.70 -8.70 -26.37
CA HIS A 55 -16.17 -9.64 -25.33
C HIS A 55 -17.59 -9.22 -24.90
N PRO A 56 -18.61 -9.35 -25.78
CA PRO A 56 -19.99 -8.95 -25.48
C PRO A 56 -20.55 -9.67 -24.24
N GLU A 57 -20.03 -10.86 -23.92
CA GLU A 57 -20.33 -11.62 -22.72
C GLU A 57 -19.81 -10.98 -21.42
N LEU A 58 -19.12 -9.84 -21.46
CA LEU A 58 -18.68 -9.07 -20.29
C LEU A 58 -19.31 -7.66 -20.25
N LEU A 59 -20.23 -7.34 -21.17
CA LEU A 59 -20.78 -5.99 -21.32
C LEU A 59 -21.53 -5.52 -20.08
N ASP A 60 -22.26 -6.41 -19.41
CA ASP A 60 -22.96 -6.14 -18.16
C ASP A 60 -22.01 -5.64 -17.06
N LEU A 61 -20.79 -6.18 -17.00
CA LEU A 61 -19.75 -5.74 -16.06
C LEU A 61 -19.17 -4.37 -16.44
N ALA A 62 -19.18 -4.01 -17.71
CA ALA A 62 -18.79 -2.67 -18.15
C ALA A 62 -19.90 -1.64 -17.87
N GLU A 63 -21.18 -2.06 -17.97
CA GLU A 63 -22.36 -1.24 -17.72
C GLU A 63 -22.54 -0.91 -16.24
N ASN A 64 -22.41 -1.90 -15.35
CA ASN A 64 -22.41 -1.67 -13.91
C ASN A 64 -21.12 -0.98 -13.41
N GLY A 65 -20.10 -0.89 -14.28
CA GLY A 65 -18.81 -0.27 -14.01
C GLY A 65 -18.00 -1.00 -12.95
N THR A 66 -18.03 -2.34 -13.00
CA THR A 66 -17.05 -3.24 -12.37
C THR A 66 -15.83 -3.43 -13.30
N LEU A 67 -16.03 -3.48 -14.62
CA LEU A 67 -15.00 -3.77 -15.60
C LEU A 67 -14.64 -2.57 -16.48
N PHE A 68 -13.35 -2.33 -16.64
CA PHE A 68 -12.81 -1.27 -17.49
C PHE A 68 -11.73 -1.79 -18.43
N PHE A 69 -11.72 -1.27 -19.65
CA PHE A 69 -10.74 -1.56 -20.67
C PHE A 69 -9.96 -0.29 -21.02
N ILE A 70 -8.64 -0.41 -21.07
CA ILE A 70 -7.72 0.66 -21.46
C ILE A 70 -6.73 0.10 -22.47
N ASP A 71 -6.75 0.61 -23.69
CA ASP A 71 -5.78 0.27 -24.71
C ASP A 71 -4.50 1.12 -24.59
N LYS A 72 -3.43 0.62 -25.21
CA LYS A 72 -2.11 1.25 -25.20
C LYS A 72 -2.09 2.69 -25.69
N SER A 73 -2.97 3.09 -26.63
CA SER A 73 -2.97 4.47 -27.15
C SER A 73 -3.42 5.50 -26.12
N ARG A 74 -4.12 5.06 -25.07
CA ARG A 74 -4.60 5.90 -23.96
C ARG A 74 -3.60 6.01 -22.82
N PHE A 75 -2.53 5.23 -22.84
CA PHE A 75 -1.52 5.28 -21.80
C PHE A 75 -0.78 6.62 -21.82
N GLY A 76 -0.60 7.20 -20.63
CA GLY A 76 0.26 8.37 -20.48
C GLY A 76 1.69 8.09 -20.95
N PRO A 77 2.45 9.10 -21.37
CA PRO A 77 3.79 8.92 -21.90
C PRO A 77 4.72 8.25 -20.88
N VAL A 78 5.61 7.40 -21.39
CA VAL A 78 6.73 6.85 -20.61
C VAL A 78 7.97 7.70 -20.89
N PRO A 79 8.75 8.07 -19.87
CA PRO A 79 9.97 8.83 -20.08
C PRO A 79 10.93 8.14 -21.06
N ALA A 80 11.44 8.90 -22.03
CA ALA A 80 12.23 8.37 -23.16
C ALA A 80 13.52 7.64 -22.74
N TRP A 81 14.08 7.96 -21.57
CA TRP A 81 15.25 7.27 -21.02
C TRP A 81 14.96 5.83 -20.59
N ARG A 82 13.69 5.43 -20.51
CA ARG A 82 13.29 4.11 -20.07
C ARG A 82 12.88 3.22 -21.24
N THR A 83 13.90 2.62 -21.85
CA THR A 83 13.77 1.70 -22.99
C THR A 83 13.76 0.22 -22.59
N GLU A 84 13.88 -0.07 -21.29
CA GLU A 84 14.05 -1.42 -20.74
C GLU A 84 12.76 -2.28 -20.75
N PHE A 85 11.60 -1.68 -21.02
CA PHE A 85 10.33 -2.39 -21.12
C PHE A 85 9.49 -1.90 -22.30
N VAL A 86 8.56 -2.76 -22.72
CA VAL A 86 7.49 -2.45 -23.67
C VAL A 86 6.18 -2.60 -22.93
N GLU A 87 5.38 -1.53 -22.95
CA GLU A 87 4.04 -1.51 -22.35
C GLU A 87 3.10 -2.52 -23.00
N PRO A 88 2.14 -3.05 -22.24
CA PRO A 88 1.18 -4.01 -22.77
C PRO A 88 0.28 -3.40 -23.86
N GLU A 89 -0.30 -4.22 -24.72
CA GLU A 89 -1.24 -3.74 -25.75
C GLU A 89 -2.57 -3.27 -25.14
N ALA A 90 -3.03 -3.93 -24.08
CA ALA A 90 -4.23 -3.56 -23.33
C ALA A 90 -4.19 -3.97 -21.86
N ILE A 91 -4.84 -3.17 -21.02
CA ILE A 91 -5.07 -3.43 -19.61
C ILE A 91 -6.58 -3.49 -19.36
N TRP A 92 -7.03 -4.57 -18.73
CA TRP A 92 -8.39 -4.79 -18.25
C TRP A 92 -8.39 -4.64 -16.74
N LEU A 93 -9.27 -3.84 -16.15
CA LEU A 93 -9.33 -3.60 -14.71
C LEU A 93 -10.67 -4.07 -14.17
N VAL A 94 -10.62 -4.97 -13.19
CA VAL A 94 -11.78 -5.51 -12.48
C VAL A 94 -11.80 -4.89 -11.08
N GLY A 95 -12.81 -4.08 -10.82
CA GLY A 95 -13.05 -3.41 -9.54
C GLY A 95 -13.78 -4.32 -8.55
N THR A 96 -13.08 -4.81 -7.52
CA THR A 96 -13.64 -5.75 -6.54
C THR A 96 -14.02 -5.07 -5.22
N THR A 97 -14.98 -5.67 -4.50
CA THR A 97 -15.15 -5.46 -3.06
C THR A 97 -14.63 -6.71 -2.36
N HIS A 98 -13.58 -6.59 -1.55
CA HIS A 98 -12.77 -7.70 -1.02
C HIS A 98 -13.48 -8.67 -0.05
N ILE A 99 -14.80 -8.53 0.08
CA ILE A 99 -15.69 -9.30 0.95
C ILE A 99 -16.91 -9.86 0.19
N SER A 100 -17.02 -9.62 -1.12
CA SER A 100 -18.16 -10.06 -1.94
C SER A 100 -17.86 -11.34 -2.71
N GLN A 101 -18.81 -12.28 -2.72
CA GLN A 101 -18.73 -13.46 -3.60
C GLN A 101 -18.82 -13.07 -5.06
N ASP A 102 -19.63 -12.05 -5.35
CA ASP A 102 -19.89 -11.64 -6.72
C ASP A 102 -18.59 -11.14 -7.34
N SER A 103 -17.77 -10.41 -6.58
CA SER A 103 -16.43 -10.02 -7.03
C SER A 103 -15.52 -11.20 -7.37
N ALA A 104 -15.60 -12.32 -6.64
CA ALA A 104 -14.84 -13.51 -7.00
C ALA A 104 -15.33 -14.12 -8.32
N LEU A 105 -16.65 -14.25 -8.49
CA LEU A 105 -17.26 -14.78 -9.72
C LEU A 105 -16.99 -13.88 -10.94
N GLU A 106 -17.07 -12.57 -10.77
CA GLU A 106 -16.75 -11.56 -11.79
C GLU A 106 -15.29 -11.70 -12.25
N VAL A 107 -14.36 -11.86 -11.30
CA VAL A 107 -12.93 -12.10 -11.60
C VAL A 107 -12.75 -13.40 -12.39
N GLU A 108 -13.36 -14.51 -11.96
CA GLU A 108 -13.28 -15.78 -12.69
C GLU A 108 -13.78 -15.64 -14.13
N ARG A 109 -14.94 -14.98 -14.31
CA ARG A 109 -15.56 -14.75 -15.61
C ARG A 109 -14.67 -13.91 -16.53
N VAL A 110 -14.13 -12.80 -16.03
CA VAL A 110 -13.26 -11.91 -16.82
C VAL A 110 -11.98 -12.61 -17.24
N VAL A 111 -11.29 -13.30 -16.33
CA VAL A 111 -10.01 -13.95 -16.65
C VAL A 111 -10.21 -15.10 -17.65
N ARG A 112 -11.30 -15.88 -17.53
CA ARG A 112 -11.62 -16.97 -18.49
C ARG A 112 -11.95 -16.45 -19.88
N ALA A 113 -12.67 -15.34 -19.97
CA ALA A 113 -13.06 -14.72 -21.23
C ALA A 113 -11.86 -14.05 -21.92
N VAL A 114 -11.17 -13.16 -21.20
CA VAL A 114 -10.07 -12.34 -21.73
C VAL A 114 -8.84 -13.17 -22.07
N LYS A 115 -8.60 -14.27 -21.34
CA LYS A 115 -7.39 -15.11 -21.43
C LYS A 115 -6.08 -14.30 -21.45
N PRO A 116 -5.78 -13.54 -20.38
CA PRO A 116 -4.65 -12.64 -20.34
C PRO A 116 -3.30 -13.37 -20.26
N ASP A 117 -2.22 -12.68 -20.59
CA ASP A 117 -0.85 -13.17 -20.35
C ASP A 117 -0.47 -13.03 -18.86
N ASN A 118 -0.99 -11.98 -18.22
CA ASN A 118 -0.74 -11.69 -16.81
C ASN A 118 -2.01 -11.28 -16.07
N VAL A 119 -2.13 -11.76 -14.84
CA VAL A 119 -3.12 -11.29 -13.87
C VAL A 119 -2.40 -10.59 -12.73
N VAL A 120 -2.56 -9.28 -12.62
CA VAL A 120 -1.97 -8.45 -11.57
C VAL A 120 -3.00 -8.25 -10.48
N VAL A 121 -2.67 -8.64 -9.25
CA VAL A 121 -3.57 -8.51 -8.09
C VAL A 121 -3.10 -7.40 -7.16
N GLU A 122 -4.05 -6.71 -6.50
CA GLU A 122 -3.80 -5.74 -5.43
C GLU A 122 -3.33 -6.42 -4.12
N LEU A 123 -2.27 -7.21 -4.22
CA LEU A 123 -1.67 -7.94 -3.12
C LEU A 123 -0.16 -7.84 -3.17
N CYS A 124 0.46 -7.65 -2.01
CA CYS A 124 1.92 -7.55 -1.87
C CYS A 124 2.51 -8.89 -1.40
N ARG A 125 3.83 -9.06 -1.55
CA ARG A 125 4.53 -10.32 -1.23
C ARG A 125 4.25 -10.85 0.17
N SER A 126 4.24 -9.98 1.18
CA SER A 126 3.97 -10.39 2.56
C SER A 126 2.54 -10.85 2.82
N ARG A 127 1.60 -10.49 1.94
CA ARG A 127 0.18 -10.85 2.02
C ARG A 127 -0.21 -11.98 1.06
N ALA A 128 0.73 -12.52 0.28
CA ALA A 128 0.47 -13.58 -0.70
C ALA A 128 -0.22 -14.82 -0.13
N GLY A 129 -0.03 -15.10 1.18
CA GLY A 129 -0.70 -16.22 1.86
C GLY A 129 -2.23 -16.18 1.81
N ILE A 130 -2.84 -15.01 1.62
CA ILE A 130 -4.31 -14.85 1.49
C ILE A 130 -4.87 -15.69 0.34
N MET A 131 -4.11 -15.84 -0.76
CA MET A 131 -4.50 -16.61 -1.95
C MET A 131 -4.46 -18.13 -1.74
N TYR A 132 -3.82 -18.59 -0.67
CA TYR A 132 -3.62 -20.00 -0.33
C TYR A 132 -4.38 -20.42 0.94
N ALA A 133 -4.94 -19.46 1.67
CA ALA A 133 -5.76 -19.75 2.84
C ALA A 133 -7.05 -20.45 2.40
N ASN A 134 -7.26 -21.70 2.82
CA ASN A 134 -8.46 -22.47 2.49
C ASN A 134 -9.66 -21.95 3.31
N ALA A 135 -10.78 -21.69 2.61
CA ALA A 135 -12.05 -21.36 3.24
C ALA A 135 -12.63 -22.52 4.07
N SER A 136 -12.20 -23.77 3.80
CA SER A 136 -12.70 -25.02 4.39
C SER A 136 -11.93 -25.54 5.61
N MET A 137 -11.05 -24.74 6.21
CA MET A 137 -10.43 -25.09 7.49
C MET A 137 -11.30 -24.61 8.65
N ASP A 138 -12.29 -25.41 9.03
CA ASP A 138 -13.11 -25.24 10.24
C ASP A 138 -12.31 -25.56 11.52
N GLY A 139 -11.22 -24.82 11.74
CA GLY A 139 -10.38 -24.92 12.92
C GLY A 139 -9.77 -23.57 13.30
N GLU A 140 -9.28 -23.44 14.54
CA GLU A 140 -8.72 -22.18 15.09
C GLU A 140 -7.66 -21.53 14.19
N ALA A 141 -6.91 -22.33 13.43
CA ALA A 141 -5.92 -21.85 12.44
C ALA A 141 -6.54 -21.16 11.22
N GLY A 142 -7.72 -21.61 10.77
CA GLY A 142 -8.47 -20.96 9.69
C GLY A 142 -9.04 -19.60 10.12
N GLN A 143 -9.50 -19.49 11.36
CA GLN A 143 -10.02 -18.24 11.92
C GLN A 143 -8.94 -17.16 12.13
N GLN A 144 -7.71 -17.58 12.47
CA GLN A 144 -6.54 -16.69 12.57
C GLN A 144 -6.07 -16.17 11.20
N LEU A 145 -6.25 -16.93 10.13
CA LEU A 145 -5.96 -16.46 8.76
C LEU A 145 -7.10 -15.59 8.21
N ARG A 146 -8.36 -15.88 8.56
CA ARG A 146 -9.55 -15.08 8.20
C ARG A 146 -9.56 -13.68 8.82
N SER A 147 -8.98 -13.53 10.01
CA SER A 147 -9.00 -12.27 10.78
C SER A 147 -7.83 -11.31 10.48
N ASN A 148 -6.81 -11.75 9.74
CA ASN A 148 -5.56 -11.00 9.65
C ASN A 148 -5.14 -10.65 8.23
N MET A 149 -5.81 -9.64 7.64
CA MET A 149 -5.43 -8.96 6.40
C MET A 149 -3.98 -8.41 6.40
N PHE A 150 -3.40 -8.23 7.60
CA PHE A 150 -2.04 -7.71 7.82
C PHE A 150 -1.11 -8.68 8.54
N SER A 151 -1.50 -9.95 8.78
CA SER A 151 -0.57 -10.91 9.40
C SER A 151 0.55 -11.22 8.42
N LEU A 152 1.71 -10.65 8.73
CA LEU A 152 2.97 -11.02 8.12
C LEU A 152 3.25 -12.46 8.50
N THR A 153 3.03 -13.37 7.56
CA THR A 153 3.46 -14.78 7.59
C THR A 153 2.93 -15.61 8.77
N GLY A 154 1.77 -16.25 8.59
CA GLY A 154 1.49 -17.67 8.90
C GLY A 154 1.77 -18.24 10.30
N THR A 155 2.16 -17.45 11.28
CA THR A 155 2.44 -17.88 12.66
C THR A 155 1.82 -16.84 13.58
N GLY A 156 1.13 -17.27 14.64
CA GLY A 156 0.33 -16.42 15.53
C GLY A 156 0.99 -15.11 15.99
N PHE A 157 0.15 -14.20 16.49
CA PHE A 157 0.43 -12.83 16.92
C PHE A 157 1.87 -12.56 17.42
N PHE A 158 2.41 -13.40 18.31
CA PHE A 158 3.75 -13.25 18.88
C PHE A 158 4.93 -13.54 17.92
N GLY A 159 4.78 -14.50 16.99
CA GLY A 159 5.82 -14.84 16.00
C GLY A 159 5.96 -13.80 14.88
N ALA A 160 4.85 -13.16 14.50
CA ALA A 160 4.84 -12.04 13.57
C ALA A 160 5.43 -10.77 14.19
N VAL A 161 5.19 -10.52 15.48
CA VAL A 161 5.81 -9.43 16.25
C VAL A 161 7.33 -9.60 16.35
N GLY A 162 7.83 -10.82 16.62
CA GLY A 162 9.27 -11.10 16.68
C GLY A 162 10.03 -10.81 15.38
N ARG A 163 9.44 -11.11 14.22
CA ARG A 163 10.04 -10.81 12.90
C ARG A 163 9.82 -9.35 12.46
N SER A 164 8.74 -8.73 12.92
CA SER A 164 8.39 -7.32 12.69
C SER A 164 9.45 -6.36 13.24
N ILE A 165 10.13 -6.73 14.33
CA ILE A 165 11.22 -5.96 14.95
C ILE A 165 12.45 -5.88 14.02
N ASN A 166 12.71 -6.93 13.22
CA ASN A 166 13.87 -6.99 12.32
C ASN A 166 13.64 -6.32 10.94
N LEU A 167 12.39 -6.12 10.52
CA LEU A 167 12.06 -5.64 9.16
C LEU A 167 11.58 -4.18 9.08
N GLY A 168 11.25 -3.52 10.20
CA GLY A 168 10.76 -2.14 10.15
C GLY A 168 10.78 -1.34 11.46
N GLY A 169 11.50 -1.81 12.50
CA GLY A 169 11.57 -1.14 13.80
C GLY A 169 10.26 -1.17 14.60
N GLN A 170 10.33 -0.74 15.87
CA GLN A 170 9.22 -0.78 16.84
C GLN A 170 8.02 0.09 16.42
N THR A 171 8.20 1.10 15.57
CA THR A 171 7.15 2.05 15.14
C THR A 171 6.20 1.47 14.08
N ALA A 172 6.68 0.56 13.22
CA ALA A 172 5.82 -0.14 12.27
C ALA A 172 4.85 -1.10 12.98
N LEU A 173 5.14 -1.49 14.22
CA LEU A 173 4.31 -2.39 15.03
C LEU A 173 2.99 -1.72 15.44
N ALA A 174 3.01 -0.46 15.88
CA ALA A 174 1.78 0.24 16.30
C ALA A 174 0.77 0.37 15.16
N LEU A 175 1.25 0.73 13.96
CA LEU A 175 0.39 0.83 12.78
C LEU A 175 -0.05 -0.55 12.27
N ARG A 176 0.80 -1.59 12.41
CA ARG A 176 0.41 -2.99 12.13
C ARG A 176 -0.67 -3.48 13.10
N VAL A 177 -0.59 -3.13 14.38
CA VAL A 177 -1.60 -3.47 15.40
C VAL A 177 -2.90 -2.72 15.14
N LEU A 178 -2.85 -1.41 14.87
CA LEU A 178 -4.01 -0.64 14.41
C LEU A 178 -4.69 -1.38 13.26
N LEU A 179 -3.95 -1.66 12.19
CA LEU A 179 -4.49 -2.29 11.00
C LEU A 179 -5.01 -3.72 11.22
N ALA A 180 -4.37 -4.50 12.09
CA ALA A 180 -4.88 -5.81 12.50
C ALA A 180 -6.22 -5.69 13.26
N VAL A 181 -6.34 -4.74 14.20
CA VAL A 181 -7.60 -4.47 14.93
C VAL A 181 -8.69 -3.97 14.00
N PHE A 182 -8.37 -3.12 13.04
CA PHE A 182 -9.35 -2.67 12.03
C PHE A 182 -9.79 -3.82 11.11
N SER A 183 -8.86 -4.68 10.71
CA SER A 183 -9.16 -5.84 9.86
C SER A 183 -10.02 -6.87 10.56
N SER A 184 -9.75 -7.13 11.84
CA SER A 184 -10.54 -8.08 12.61
C SER A 184 -11.97 -7.58 12.82
N LYS A 185 -12.19 -6.26 12.98
CA LYS A 185 -13.53 -5.66 13.03
C LYS A 185 -14.29 -5.74 11.70
N ILE A 186 -13.64 -5.45 10.58
CA ILE A 186 -14.27 -5.57 9.25
C ILE A 186 -14.61 -7.04 8.93
N SER A 187 -13.75 -7.96 9.35
CA SER A 187 -13.91 -9.42 9.16
C SER A 187 -14.94 -10.02 10.12
N SER A 188 -15.17 -9.45 11.31
CA SER A 188 -16.18 -9.98 12.26
C SER A 188 -17.62 -9.65 11.86
N ASP A 189 -17.83 -8.53 11.17
CA ASP A 189 -19.16 -8.08 10.76
C ASP A 189 -19.69 -8.82 9.52
N THR A 190 -18.79 -9.47 8.77
CA THR A 190 -19.12 -10.26 7.59
C THR A 190 -18.66 -11.69 7.82
N ASN A 191 -19.57 -12.68 7.85
CA ASN A 191 -19.23 -14.09 8.10
C ASN A 191 -18.46 -14.78 6.93
N ARG A 192 -17.59 -14.04 6.23
CA ARG A 192 -16.91 -14.46 5.00
C ARG A 192 -15.40 -14.22 5.07
N PRO A 193 -14.56 -15.18 4.61
CA PRO A 193 -13.12 -14.97 4.50
C PRO A 193 -12.77 -13.89 3.47
N PHE A 194 -11.96 -12.91 3.88
CA PHE A 194 -11.38 -11.91 2.97
C PHE A 194 -10.53 -12.58 1.87
N GLY A 195 -10.52 -11.99 0.67
CA GLY A 195 -9.62 -12.38 -0.43
C GLY A 195 -10.11 -13.52 -1.31
N ASP A 196 -11.42 -13.79 -1.33
CA ASP A 196 -12.03 -14.77 -2.26
C ASP A 196 -11.73 -14.41 -3.72
N GLU A 197 -11.72 -13.12 -4.05
CA GLU A 197 -11.36 -12.59 -5.37
C GLU A 197 -9.91 -12.91 -5.74
N PHE A 198 -8.98 -12.90 -4.79
CA PHE A 198 -7.58 -13.23 -5.04
C PHE A 198 -7.37 -14.75 -5.18
N ARG A 199 -8.15 -15.57 -4.46
CA ARG A 199 -8.15 -17.03 -4.64
C ARG A 199 -8.70 -17.41 -6.02
N ALA A 200 -9.83 -16.80 -6.41
CA ALA A 200 -10.42 -16.94 -7.73
C ALA A 200 -9.43 -16.53 -8.84
N ALA A 201 -8.82 -15.35 -8.71
CA ALA A 201 -7.79 -14.88 -9.63
C ALA A 201 -6.65 -15.90 -9.78
N ARG A 202 -6.13 -16.44 -8.67
CA ARG A 202 -5.07 -17.47 -8.69
C ARG A 202 -5.50 -18.70 -9.46
N LYS A 203 -6.62 -19.30 -9.05
CA LYS A 203 -7.13 -20.56 -9.60
C LYS A 203 -7.34 -20.44 -11.11
N VAL A 204 -8.04 -19.39 -11.55
CA VAL A 204 -8.34 -19.21 -12.97
C VAL A 204 -7.11 -18.81 -13.79
N SER A 205 -6.16 -18.07 -13.18
CA SER A 205 -4.88 -17.79 -13.85
C SER A 205 -4.11 -19.09 -14.14
N GLU A 206 -4.05 -20.00 -13.16
CA GLU A 206 -3.43 -21.33 -13.33
C GLU A 206 -4.15 -22.15 -14.42
N GLU A 207 -5.48 -22.14 -14.46
CA GLU A 207 -6.30 -22.84 -15.48
C GLU A 207 -6.05 -22.32 -16.91
N VAL A 208 -5.89 -21.01 -17.06
CA VAL A 208 -5.72 -20.35 -18.37
C VAL A 208 -4.24 -20.29 -18.79
N GLY A 209 -3.31 -20.58 -17.88
CA GLY A 209 -1.87 -20.46 -18.10
C GLY A 209 -1.35 -19.02 -18.02
N ALA A 210 -2.09 -18.11 -17.37
CA ALA A 210 -1.69 -16.74 -17.15
C ALA A 210 -0.73 -16.61 -15.95
N GLN A 211 0.26 -15.74 -16.05
CA GLN A 211 1.18 -15.49 -14.94
C GLN A 211 0.53 -14.56 -13.90
N ILE A 212 0.44 -15.02 -12.65
CA ILE A 212 -0.02 -14.18 -11.55
C ILE A 212 1.10 -13.25 -11.04
N VAL A 213 0.76 -11.98 -10.81
CA VAL A 213 1.69 -10.91 -10.43
C VAL A 213 1.15 -10.19 -9.20
N LEU A 214 1.97 -10.14 -8.14
CA LEU A 214 1.70 -9.37 -6.94
C LEU A 214 2.00 -7.89 -7.22
N GLY A 215 0.97 -7.12 -7.57
CA GLY A 215 1.11 -5.77 -8.10
C GLY A 215 1.27 -4.67 -7.05
N ASP A 216 0.99 -4.97 -5.79
CA ASP A 216 0.90 -3.95 -4.74
C ASP A 216 2.23 -3.64 -4.05
N ARG A 217 2.33 -2.43 -3.49
CA ARG A 217 3.51 -1.98 -2.74
C ARG A 217 3.67 -2.85 -1.49
N PRO A 218 4.91 -3.24 -1.11
CA PRO A 218 5.15 -3.88 0.18
C PRO A 218 4.51 -3.09 1.32
N ILE A 219 3.63 -3.74 2.07
CA ILE A 219 2.82 -3.09 3.09
C ILE A 219 3.71 -2.45 4.16
N GLU A 220 4.86 -3.04 4.48
CA GLU A 220 5.81 -2.52 5.46
C GLU A 220 6.28 -1.12 5.09
N ILE A 221 6.59 -0.91 3.82
CA ILE A 221 7.02 0.38 3.28
C ILE A 221 5.85 1.36 3.28
N THR A 222 4.65 0.87 2.95
CA THR A 222 3.44 1.68 3.02
C THR A 222 3.19 2.22 4.41
N LEU A 223 3.29 1.36 5.42
CA LEU A 223 3.09 1.71 6.81
C LEU A 223 4.19 2.61 7.37
N GLU A 224 5.44 2.35 6.99
CA GLU A 224 6.55 3.20 7.39
C GLU A 224 6.39 4.63 6.84
N ARG A 225 6.01 4.77 5.58
CA ARG A 225 5.79 6.08 4.95
C ARG A 225 4.57 6.78 5.51
N ALA A 226 3.48 6.05 5.75
CA ALA A 226 2.30 6.54 6.46
C ALA A 226 2.68 7.11 7.84
N TRP A 227 3.43 6.35 8.65
CA TRP A 227 3.89 6.81 9.95
C TRP A 227 4.78 8.05 9.86
N ASN A 228 5.70 8.08 8.90
CA ASN A 228 6.61 9.20 8.69
C ASN A 228 5.92 10.46 8.14
N SER A 229 4.73 10.33 7.54
CA SER A 229 3.93 11.46 7.07
C SER A 229 3.21 12.20 8.21
N LEU A 230 2.97 11.52 9.35
CA LEU A 230 2.27 12.10 10.49
C LEU A 230 3.17 13.02 11.32
N ASN A 231 2.59 14.14 11.74
CA ASN A 231 3.15 15.03 12.76
C ASN A 231 3.08 14.39 14.16
N TRP A 232 3.84 14.92 15.12
CA TRP A 232 3.87 14.39 16.50
C TRP A 232 2.50 14.37 17.18
N THR A 233 1.66 15.38 16.93
CA THR A 233 0.29 15.46 17.44
C THR A 233 -0.62 14.39 16.84
N GLU A 234 -0.57 14.20 15.53
CA GLU A 234 -1.32 13.16 14.82
C GLU A 234 -0.86 11.75 15.25
N LYS A 235 0.44 11.54 15.44
CA LYS A 235 0.99 10.29 15.97
C LYS A 235 0.45 9.97 17.35
N LEU A 236 0.46 10.94 18.26
CA LEU A 236 -0.06 10.75 19.62
C LEU A 236 -1.57 10.49 19.61
N SER A 237 -2.32 11.23 18.79
CA SER A 237 -3.77 11.05 18.63
C SER A 237 -4.12 9.67 18.08
N LEU A 238 -3.38 9.21 17.06
CA LEU A 238 -3.58 7.89 16.47
C LEU A 238 -3.30 6.78 17.49
N VAL A 239 -2.20 6.88 18.24
CA VAL A 239 -1.85 5.91 19.29
C VAL A 239 -2.89 5.91 20.40
N ALA A 240 -3.33 7.08 20.87
CA ALA A 240 -4.39 7.18 21.88
C ALA A 240 -5.70 6.56 21.39
N SER A 241 -6.04 6.76 20.11
CA SER A 241 -7.23 6.18 19.48
C SER A 241 -7.16 4.65 19.39
N VAL A 242 -5.99 4.10 19.05
CA VAL A 242 -5.75 2.64 19.06
C VAL A 242 -5.92 2.08 20.46
N VAL A 243 -5.24 2.67 21.44
CA VAL A 243 -5.28 2.20 22.83
C VAL A 243 -6.70 2.25 23.34
N ARG A 244 -7.41 3.36 23.13
CA ARG A 244 -8.83 3.49 23.48
C ARG A 244 -9.71 2.47 22.77
N GLY A 245 -9.46 2.20 21.49
CA GLY A 245 -10.21 1.20 20.72
C GLY A 245 -10.03 -0.23 21.22
N ILE A 246 -8.84 -0.55 21.75
CA ILE A 246 -8.51 -1.86 22.35
C ILE A 246 -9.04 -1.95 23.79
N THR A 247 -9.00 -0.87 24.57
CA THR A 247 -9.42 -0.85 25.97
C THR A 247 -10.91 -0.54 26.18
N SER A 248 -11.63 -0.14 25.13
CA SER A 248 -13.07 0.13 25.23
C SER A 248 -13.84 -1.18 25.48
N PRO A 249 -14.70 -1.25 26.51
CA PRO A 249 -15.56 -2.40 26.75
C PRO A 249 -16.44 -2.67 25.52
N SER A 250 -16.55 -3.95 25.16
CA SER A 250 -17.22 -4.48 23.96
C SER A 250 -18.69 -4.06 23.79
N ASP A 251 -19.35 -3.61 24.86
CA ASP A 251 -20.79 -3.29 24.87
C ASP A 251 -21.14 -1.91 24.30
N MET A 252 -20.18 -0.97 24.19
CA MET A 252 -20.43 0.37 23.63
C MET A 252 -20.19 0.47 22.12
N SER A 253 -19.74 -0.59 21.47
CA SER A 253 -19.49 -0.60 20.02
C SER A 253 -20.75 -0.89 19.20
N GLN A 254 -21.75 -1.58 19.74
CA GLN A 254 -22.90 -2.04 18.93
C GLN A 254 -24.01 -1.00 18.74
N LYS A 255 -24.09 0.05 19.58
CA LYS A 255 -25.27 0.93 19.60
C LYS A 255 -25.21 2.11 18.62
N ASN A 256 -24.03 2.52 18.17
CA ASN A 256 -23.86 3.60 17.18
C ASN A 256 -23.59 3.10 15.75
N LEU A 257 -23.54 1.78 15.53
CA LEU A 257 -23.07 1.18 14.26
C LEU A 257 -24.15 0.48 13.45
N LYS A 258 -25.39 0.43 13.93
CA LYS A 258 -26.52 -0.18 13.17
C LYS A 258 -27.08 0.71 12.05
N GLU A 259 -26.58 1.94 11.92
CA GLU A 259 -27.09 2.91 10.94
C GLU A 259 -26.19 3.06 9.70
N SER A 260 -24.99 2.46 9.70
CA SER A 260 -23.99 2.59 8.61
C SER A 260 -23.77 1.32 7.78
N SER A 261 -24.48 0.21 8.07
CA SER A 261 -24.16 -1.13 7.53
C SER A 261 -25.09 -1.65 6.42
N ALA A 262 -25.89 -0.80 5.78
CA ALA A 262 -26.81 -1.22 4.71
C ALA A 262 -26.28 -1.00 3.28
N SER A 263 -25.02 -0.61 3.09
CA SER A 263 -24.45 -0.38 1.75
C SER A 263 -23.09 -1.06 1.57
N ASP A 264 -22.81 -1.49 0.34
CA ASP A 264 -21.56 -2.08 -0.18
C ASP A 264 -20.32 -1.14 -0.02
N ASP A 265 -20.46 -0.06 0.76
CA ASP A 265 -19.63 1.14 0.85
C ASP A 265 -18.92 1.30 2.22
N GLY A 266 -19.10 0.36 3.15
CA GLY A 266 -18.53 0.45 4.51
C GLY A 266 -16.99 0.59 4.53
N THR A 267 -16.30 0.06 3.53
CA THR A 267 -14.84 0.25 3.40
C THR A 267 -14.49 1.68 2.97
N PHE A 268 -15.28 2.28 2.07
CA PHE A 268 -15.08 3.65 1.59
C PHE A 268 -15.36 4.67 2.70
N GLN A 269 -16.41 4.45 3.51
CA GLN A 269 -16.74 5.30 4.66
C GLN A 269 -15.63 5.33 5.72
N LEU A 270 -14.99 4.18 5.98
CA LEU A 270 -13.84 4.11 6.90
C LEU A 270 -12.63 4.88 6.34
N TYR A 271 -12.38 4.78 5.04
CA TYR A 271 -11.33 5.57 4.39
C TYR A 271 -11.65 7.06 4.39
N GLU A 272 -12.91 7.46 4.21
CA GLU A 272 -13.35 8.86 4.27
C GLU A 272 -13.22 9.44 5.70
N GLN A 273 -13.52 8.65 6.72
CA GLN A 273 -13.29 9.02 8.12
C GLN A 273 -11.80 9.16 8.45
N LEU A 274 -10.97 8.23 7.95
CA LEU A 274 -9.52 8.28 8.13
C LEU A 274 -8.88 9.44 7.35
N SER A 275 -9.38 9.70 6.13
CA SER A 275 -9.06 10.85 5.29
C SER A 275 -9.31 12.17 6.01
N SER A 276 -10.50 12.30 6.60
CA SER A 276 -10.92 13.51 7.30
C SER A 276 -10.12 13.73 8.58
N SER A 277 -9.82 12.65 9.31
CA SER A 277 -9.12 12.72 10.61
C SER A 277 -7.60 12.86 10.45
N TYR A 278 -7.03 12.28 9.40
CA TYR A 278 -5.59 12.25 9.14
C TYR A 278 -5.26 12.42 7.65
N PRO A 279 -5.44 13.64 7.08
CA PRO A 279 -5.20 13.90 5.66
C PRO A 279 -3.77 13.54 5.21
N SER A 280 -2.80 13.68 6.12
CA SER A 280 -1.40 13.32 5.91
C SER A 280 -1.20 11.85 5.49
N LEU A 281 -2.11 10.95 5.87
CA LEU A 281 -2.08 9.52 5.54
C LEU A 281 -2.54 9.20 4.11
N LEU A 282 -3.32 10.08 3.48
CA LEU A 282 -3.89 9.84 2.15
C LEU A 282 -2.81 9.64 1.10
N GLN A 283 -1.80 10.50 1.14
CA GLN A 283 -0.70 10.47 0.18
C GLN A 283 -0.01 9.09 0.18
N PRO A 284 0.53 8.59 1.30
CA PRO A 284 1.21 7.30 1.31
C PRO A 284 0.28 6.09 1.26
N LEU A 285 -0.95 6.13 1.80
CA LEU A 285 -1.83 4.96 1.82
C LEU A 285 -2.59 4.76 0.51
N ILE A 286 -2.93 5.84 -0.19
CA ILE A 286 -3.77 5.80 -1.39
C ILE A 286 -2.96 6.22 -2.61
N HIS A 287 -2.61 7.50 -2.76
CA HIS A 287 -2.07 8.01 -4.03
C HIS A 287 -0.73 7.38 -4.45
N GLU A 288 0.18 7.19 -3.50
CA GLU A 288 1.44 6.48 -3.76
C GLU A 288 1.21 5.00 -4.12
N ARG A 289 0.21 4.38 -3.48
CA ARG A 289 -0.15 2.97 -3.68
C ARG A 289 -0.80 2.76 -5.04
N ASP A 290 -1.73 3.63 -5.42
CA ASP A 290 -2.38 3.65 -6.73
C ASP A 290 -1.35 3.80 -7.86
N THR A 291 -0.42 4.73 -7.68
CA THR A 291 0.67 4.96 -8.63
C THR A 291 1.56 3.71 -8.75
N TYR A 292 1.86 3.04 -7.62
CA TYR A 292 2.62 1.80 -7.62
C TYR A 292 1.89 0.70 -8.41
N LEU A 293 0.60 0.49 -8.13
CA LEU A 293 -0.25 -0.51 -8.77
C LEU A 293 -0.38 -0.26 -10.28
N ALA A 294 -0.66 0.99 -10.69
CA ALA A 294 -0.71 1.39 -12.10
C ALA A 294 0.59 1.05 -12.83
N TRP A 295 1.74 1.29 -12.20
CA TRP A 295 3.02 0.93 -12.81
C TRP A 295 3.29 -0.56 -12.82
N SER A 296 2.80 -1.31 -11.83
CA SER A 296 2.87 -2.76 -11.85
C SER A 296 2.12 -3.34 -13.06
N LEU A 297 0.98 -2.77 -13.41
CA LEU A 297 0.15 -3.13 -14.57
C LEU A 297 0.77 -2.73 -15.92
N LYS A 298 1.41 -1.57 -15.97
CA LYS A 298 1.85 -0.94 -17.23
C LYS A 298 3.31 -1.22 -17.58
N ARG A 299 4.17 -1.38 -16.58
CA ARG A 299 5.63 -1.31 -16.75
C ARG A 299 6.47 -2.20 -15.85
N SER A 300 5.87 -3.15 -15.13
CA SER A 300 6.65 -4.14 -14.40
C SER A 300 7.35 -5.10 -15.35
N LYS A 301 8.42 -5.75 -14.87
CA LYS A 301 9.11 -6.79 -15.64
C LYS A 301 8.19 -7.96 -16.00
N ALA A 302 7.17 -8.23 -15.19
CA ALA A 302 6.26 -9.34 -15.39
C ALA A 302 5.28 -9.11 -16.55
N VAL A 303 4.87 -7.86 -16.78
CA VAL A 303 3.93 -7.46 -17.86
C VAL A 303 4.64 -6.98 -19.13
N ASN A 304 5.96 -7.15 -19.18
CA ASN A 304 6.78 -6.66 -20.29
C ASN A 304 6.47 -7.44 -21.57
N LYS A 305 6.11 -6.72 -22.64
CA LYS A 305 5.70 -7.30 -23.94
C LYS A 305 4.42 -8.15 -23.90
N SER A 306 3.62 -8.00 -22.85
CA SER A 306 2.33 -8.69 -22.75
C SER A 306 1.31 -8.06 -23.69
N LYS A 307 0.40 -8.85 -24.26
CA LYS A 307 -0.71 -8.32 -25.06
C LYS A 307 -1.83 -7.88 -24.14
N ARG A 308 -2.24 -8.76 -23.23
CA ARG A 308 -3.40 -8.54 -22.36
C ARG A 308 -3.01 -8.72 -20.91
N VAL A 309 -3.25 -7.69 -20.11
CA VAL A 309 -3.06 -7.72 -18.67
C VAL A 309 -4.42 -7.52 -18.00
N VAL A 310 -4.77 -8.36 -17.03
CA VAL A 310 -5.95 -8.15 -16.17
C VAL A 310 -5.49 -7.70 -14.79
N GLY A 311 -6.00 -6.57 -14.29
CA GLY A 311 -5.79 -6.06 -12.94
C GLY A 311 -7.00 -6.33 -12.05
N VAL A 312 -6.82 -7.03 -10.94
CA VAL A 312 -7.84 -7.24 -9.90
C VAL A 312 -7.56 -6.25 -8.76
N ILE A 313 -8.37 -5.21 -8.69
CA ILE A 313 -8.13 -4.02 -7.85
C ILE A 313 -9.38 -3.67 -7.08
N GLY A 314 -9.24 -3.26 -5.82
CA GLY A 314 -10.36 -2.79 -5.01
C GLY A 314 -11.00 -1.54 -5.60
N LYS A 315 -12.34 -1.44 -5.57
CA LYS A 315 -13.08 -0.30 -6.14
C LYS A 315 -12.58 1.07 -5.65
N GLY A 316 -12.10 1.17 -4.40
CA GLY A 316 -11.54 2.40 -3.83
C GLY A 316 -10.25 2.90 -4.50
N HIS A 317 -9.47 2.02 -5.11
CA HIS A 317 -8.21 2.35 -5.80
C HIS A 317 -8.39 2.63 -7.29
N MET A 318 -9.56 2.31 -7.87
CA MET A 318 -9.80 2.40 -9.31
C MET A 318 -9.57 3.81 -9.88
N ASN A 319 -10.06 4.85 -9.20
CA ASN A 319 -9.91 6.22 -9.71
C ASN A 319 -8.44 6.64 -9.81
N GLY A 320 -7.66 6.38 -8.76
CA GLY A 320 -6.24 6.74 -8.73
C GLY A 320 -5.38 5.87 -9.65
N VAL A 321 -5.67 4.57 -9.76
CA VAL A 321 -4.95 3.67 -10.67
C VAL A 321 -5.18 4.06 -12.12
N ILE A 322 -6.44 4.30 -12.51
CA ILE A 322 -6.76 4.70 -13.89
C ILE A 322 -6.15 6.06 -14.19
N TYR A 323 -6.27 7.03 -13.28
CA TYR A 323 -5.59 8.30 -13.42
C TYR A 323 -4.08 8.12 -13.66
N ALA A 324 -3.40 7.30 -12.86
CA ALA A 324 -1.96 7.06 -13.00
C ALA A 324 -1.56 6.27 -14.26
N LEU A 325 -2.48 5.52 -14.87
CA LEU A 325 -2.26 4.85 -16.17
C LEU A 325 -2.33 5.85 -17.33
N LEU A 326 -3.28 6.79 -17.26
CA LEU A 326 -3.58 7.79 -18.29
C LEU A 326 -2.67 9.02 -18.20
N ALA A 327 -2.33 9.46 -17.00
CA ALA A 327 -1.58 10.70 -16.76
C ALA A 327 -0.06 10.51 -16.91
N ASP A 328 0.61 11.59 -17.31
CA ASP A 328 2.07 11.72 -17.19
C ASP A 328 2.43 12.13 -15.76
N LEU A 329 3.00 11.20 -15.00
CA LEU A 329 3.51 11.49 -13.66
C LEU A 329 5.01 11.88 -13.67
N GLY A 330 5.56 12.20 -14.83
CA GLY A 330 6.94 12.62 -15.03
C GLY A 330 7.97 11.51 -14.80
N ASP A 331 9.19 11.91 -14.43
CA ASP A 331 10.37 11.04 -14.26
C ASP A 331 10.38 10.19 -12.98
N LEU A 332 9.22 9.75 -12.52
CA LEU A 332 9.13 8.91 -11.34
C LEU A 332 9.59 7.46 -11.60
N ARG A 333 10.26 6.87 -10.60
CA ARG A 333 10.69 5.46 -10.55
C ARG A 333 10.00 4.71 -9.43
N PHE A 334 9.95 3.38 -9.56
CA PHE A 334 9.52 2.50 -8.44
C PHE A 334 10.30 2.78 -7.14
N ARG A 335 11.60 3.09 -7.21
CA ARG A 335 12.39 3.46 -6.03
C ARG A 335 11.86 4.69 -5.31
N ASP A 336 11.24 5.63 -6.02
CA ASP A 336 10.72 6.86 -5.40
C ASP A 336 9.44 6.56 -4.57
N LEU A 337 8.71 5.48 -4.92
CA LEU A 337 7.55 4.96 -4.17
C LEU A 337 7.94 4.00 -3.03
N VAL A 338 9.06 3.30 -3.20
CA VAL A 338 9.52 2.25 -2.28
C VAL A 338 10.53 2.82 -1.27
N GLY A 339 11.10 3.99 -1.52
CA GLY A 339 12.23 4.52 -0.77
C GLY A 339 13.56 3.90 -1.19
N GLN A 340 14.66 4.46 -0.67
CA GLN A 340 15.97 3.83 -0.85
C GLN A 340 16.03 2.58 0.05
N ARG A 341 16.52 1.46 -0.49
CA ARG A 341 17.00 0.37 0.39
C ARG A 341 18.07 0.98 1.31
N PRO A 342 18.17 0.58 2.59
CA PRO A 342 19.34 0.84 3.39
C PRO A 342 20.51 0.03 2.82
N SER A 343 21.06 0.46 1.67
CA SER A 343 22.30 -0.08 1.13
C SER A 343 23.43 0.69 1.78
N SER A 344 24.15 0.00 2.66
CA SER A 344 25.57 0.25 2.96
C SER A 344 25.98 1.72 2.89
N GLN A 345 25.50 2.52 3.84
CA GLN A 345 26.21 3.76 4.14
C GLN A 345 27.61 3.31 4.53
N GLY A 346 28.60 3.68 3.70
CA GLY A 346 29.99 3.35 3.92
C GLY A 346 30.36 3.62 5.37
N THR A 347 31.14 2.71 5.93
CA THR A 347 31.78 2.86 7.22
C THR A 347 32.69 4.07 7.20
N ASP A 348 32.11 5.26 7.37
CA ASP A 348 32.86 6.47 7.70
C ASP A 348 33.19 6.36 9.19
N ALA A 349 34.48 6.14 9.45
CA ALA A 349 35.09 5.97 10.75
C ALA A 349 35.04 7.26 11.62
N SER A 350 33.83 7.70 12.00
CA SER A 350 33.60 8.66 13.09
C SER A 350 32.33 8.35 13.92
N SER A 351 31.91 7.07 13.96
CA SER A 351 30.58 6.65 14.44
C SER A 351 30.41 6.50 15.96
N ASN A 352 31.46 6.65 16.77
CA ASN A 352 31.36 6.38 18.21
C ASN A 352 30.39 7.32 18.95
N GLY A 353 30.25 8.58 18.52
CA GLY A 353 29.31 9.52 19.15
C GLY A 353 27.85 9.31 18.71
N LYS A 354 27.60 9.04 17.43
CA LYS A 354 26.23 8.93 16.88
C LYS A 354 25.52 7.65 17.31
N TRP A 355 26.24 6.55 17.45
CA TRP A 355 25.66 5.31 17.95
C TRP A 355 25.25 5.43 19.42
N VAL A 356 26.09 6.04 20.27
CA VAL A 356 25.76 6.27 21.68
C VAL A 356 24.55 7.19 21.83
N VAL A 357 24.50 8.30 21.08
CA VAL A 357 23.34 9.21 21.11
C VAL A 357 22.07 8.50 20.66
N LYS A 358 22.15 7.67 19.61
CA LYS A 358 21.01 6.88 19.13
C LYS A 358 20.56 5.83 20.15
N LEU A 359 21.50 5.15 20.80
CA LEU A 359 21.22 4.13 21.81
C LEU A 359 20.60 4.75 23.07
N VAL A 360 21.07 5.92 23.50
CA VAL A 360 20.45 6.68 24.60
C VAL A 360 19.05 7.16 24.21
N GLN A 361 18.86 7.65 22.99
CA GLN A 361 17.55 8.10 22.51
C GLN A 361 16.56 6.95 22.39
N ASP A 362 17.01 5.79 21.90
CA ASP A 362 16.22 4.56 21.85
C ASP A 362 15.92 4.04 23.26
N LEU A 363 16.87 4.07 24.21
CA LEU A 363 16.64 3.67 25.60
C LEU A 363 15.63 4.56 26.31
N VAL A 364 15.72 5.89 26.13
CA VAL A 364 14.76 6.84 26.70
C VAL A 364 13.37 6.60 26.12
N ARG A 365 13.27 6.43 24.79
CA ARG A 365 12.00 6.12 24.13
C ARG A 365 11.41 4.82 24.66
N ASP A 366 12.20 3.75 24.72
CA ASP A 366 11.75 2.42 25.11
C ASP A 366 11.36 2.39 26.61
N THR A 367 12.01 3.20 27.45
CA THR A 367 11.64 3.40 28.87
C THR A 367 10.31 4.15 29.00
N VAL A 368 10.07 5.18 28.20
CA VAL A 368 8.79 5.91 28.17
C VAL A 368 7.66 5.01 27.67
N ILE A 369 7.90 4.23 26.62
CA ILE A 369 6.91 3.26 26.11
C ILE A 369 6.66 2.16 27.15
N GLY A 370 7.70 1.61 27.77
CA GLY A 370 7.59 0.58 28.81
C GLY A 370 6.81 1.06 30.03
N THR A 371 7.04 2.30 30.48
CA THR A 371 6.31 2.90 31.60
C THR A 371 4.85 3.18 31.25
N LEU A 372 4.55 3.62 30.03
CA LEU A 372 3.16 3.78 29.56
C LEU A 372 2.43 2.44 29.45
N LEU A 373 3.09 1.40 28.92
CA LEU A 373 2.53 0.05 28.83
C LEU A 373 2.32 -0.58 30.22
N TRP A 374 3.25 -0.35 31.14
CA TRP A 374 3.12 -0.80 32.53
C TRP A 374 1.98 -0.06 33.25
N ALA A 375 1.85 1.25 33.07
CA ALA A 375 0.75 2.03 33.62
C ALA A 375 -0.61 1.55 33.06
N LEU A 376 -0.67 1.28 31.75
CA LEU A 376 -1.85 0.70 31.10
C LEU A 376 -2.19 -0.69 31.65
N TYR A 377 -1.16 -1.53 31.89
CA TYR A 377 -1.32 -2.85 32.50
C TYR A 377 -1.88 -2.77 33.93
N GLU A 378 -1.34 -1.90 34.77
CA GLU A 378 -1.85 -1.67 36.13
C GLU A 378 -3.29 -1.13 36.11
N GLN A 379 -3.63 -0.28 35.14
CA GLN A 379 -4.99 0.24 34.99
C GLN A 379 -6.01 -0.81 34.55
N ILE A 380 -5.59 -1.78 33.70
CA ILE A 380 -6.42 -2.92 33.31
C ILE A 380 -6.55 -3.92 34.46
N LYS A 381 -5.45 -4.16 35.21
CA LYS A 381 -5.42 -5.06 36.36
C LYS A 381 -6.24 -4.53 37.54
N GLY A 382 -6.30 -3.22 37.73
CA GLY A 382 -7.09 -2.58 38.80
C GLY A 382 -8.58 -2.35 38.45
N GLY A 383 -9.00 -2.64 37.21
CA GLY A 383 -10.39 -2.53 36.74
C GLY A 383 -11.12 -3.86 36.56
N LEU A 384 -10.41 -4.98 36.73
CA LEU A 384 -10.95 -6.34 36.94
C LEU A 384 -11.08 -6.60 38.44
#